data_AF-A0A3N5GJN8-F1
#
_entry.id   AF-A0A3N5GJN8-F1
#
_cell.length_a   1.000
_cell.length_b   1.000
_cell.length_c   1.000
_cell.angle_alpha   90.00
_cell.angle_beta   90.00
_cell.angle_gamma   90.00
#
_symmetry.space_group_name_H-M   'P 1'
#
loop_
_entity.id
_entity.type
_entity.pdbx_description
1 polymer ?
#
loop_
_entity_poly.entity_id
_entity_poly.type
_entity_poly.pdbx_seq_one_letter_code
_entity_poly.pdbx_strand_id
1 'polypeptide(L)'
;LPSEPEWEKAARGGLDIPAQPLIHPAARLGPGNGWQVDGKSLKMAQNPEPQRAYPWGEAFERNFANVGETGVGSTNAPGCFPQNVSPYGVAEMSGNIWEWLRGLSGKYPYPASPKERAERENLVANSNTARVVRGGSFGNEARYARCAYRNWYDPDGRLRYYGFRVVVHSPGFLSRP
;
A
#
# COMPACT_ATOMS: atom_id res chain seq x y z
N LEU A 1 -4.51 1.43 -9.58
CA LEU A 1 -4.38 1.63 -8.12
C LEU A 1 -4.54 0.31 -7.41
N PRO A 2 -3.81 0.01 -6.32
CA PRO A 2 -3.95 -1.24 -5.59
C PRO A 2 -5.34 -1.41 -4.97
N SER A 3 -5.74 -2.66 -4.73
CA SER A 3 -6.87 -2.96 -3.83
C SER A 3 -6.44 -2.76 -2.38
N GLU A 4 -7.41 -2.76 -1.47
CA GLU A 4 -7.11 -2.60 -0.04
C GLU A 4 -6.24 -3.74 0.52
N PRO A 5 -6.52 -5.02 0.24
CA PRO A 5 -5.65 -6.11 0.68
C PRO A 5 -4.26 -6.08 0.03
N GLU A 6 -4.14 -5.67 -1.24
CA GLU A 6 -2.84 -5.52 -1.90
C GLU A 6 -1.98 -4.46 -1.19
N TRP A 7 -2.57 -3.32 -0.88
CA TRP A 7 -1.89 -2.23 -0.19
C TRP A 7 -1.46 -2.63 1.23
N GLU A 8 -2.38 -3.21 2.01
CA GLU A 8 -2.07 -3.63 3.39
C GLU A 8 -1.01 -4.72 3.40
N LYS A 9 -1.10 -5.70 2.51
CA LYS A 9 -0.04 -6.72 2.36
C LYS A 9 1.28 -6.05 2.04
N ALA A 10 1.33 -5.15 1.05
CA ALA A 10 2.55 -4.43 0.70
C ALA A 10 3.15 -3.64 1.86
N ALA A 11 2.34 -3.10 2.77
CA ALA A 11 2.78 -2.35 3.95
C ALA A 11 3.25 -3.24 5.10
N ARG A 12 2.46 -4.26 5.45
CA ARG A 12 2.62 -5.07 6.68
C ARG A 12 3.40 -6.38 6.48
N GLY A 13 3.39 -6.91 5.26
CA GLY A 13 3.73 -8.31 5.03
C GLY A 13 2.50 -9.23 5.12
N GLY A 14 2.60 -10.41 4.51
CA GLY A 14 1.69 -11.53 4.77
C GLY A 14 2.19 -12.42 5.92
N LEU A 15 1.68 -13.66 5.99
CA LEU A 15 2.26 -14.70 6.86
C LEU A 15 3.70 -15.04 6.44
N ASP A 16 3.99 -14.94 5.14
CA ASP A 16 5.32 -15.09 4.56
C ASP A 16 5.72 -13.82 3.79
N ILE A 17 7.00 -13.51 3.84
CA ILE A 17 7.65 -12.37 3.20
C ILE A 17 8.93 -12.83 2.46
N PRO A 18 9.43 -12.09 1.47
CA PRO A 18 10.70 -12.38 0.85
C PRO A 18 11.81 -12.34 1.90
N ALA A 19 12.72 -13.30 1.86
CA ALA A 19 13.95 -13.26 2.67
C ALA A 19 14.81 -12.04 2.32
N GLN A 20 14.71 -11.58 1.06
CA GLN A 20 15.23 -10.28 0.60
C GLN A 20 14.22 -9.66 -0.38
N PRO A 21 13.89 -8.36 -0.24
CA PRO A 21 13.06 -7.66 -1.21
C PRO A 21 13.64 -7.69 -2.63
N LEU A 22 12.77 -7.87 -3.63
CA LEU A 22 13.15 -7.72 -5.04
C LEU A 22 12.81 -6.32 -5.53
N ILE A 23 13.83 -5.52 -5.79
CA ILE A 23 13.68 -4.13 -6.26
C ILE A 23 14.38 -3.98 -7.60
N HIS A 24 13.63 -3.53 -8.61
CA HIS A 24 14.15 -3.31 -9.96
C HIS A 24 13.76 -1.92 -10.49
N PRO A 25 14.63 -1.24 -11.26
CA PRO A 25 14.27 -0.02 -11.94
C PRO A 25 13.12 -0.23 -12.93
N ALA A 26 12.24 0.76 -13.04
CA ALA A 26 11.12 0.74 -13.99
C ALA A 26 11.57 0.58 -15.46
N ALA A 27 12.82 0.92 -15.80
CA ALA A 27 13.39 0.68 -17.13
C ALA A 27 13.38 -0.80 -17.55
N ARG A 28 13.29 -1.73 -16.59
CA ARG A 28 13.12 -3.16 -16.87
C ARG A 28 11.69 -3.55 -17.28
N LEU A 29 10.73 -2.62 -17.28
CA LEU A 29 9.33 -2.82 -17.69
C LEU A 29 9.11 -2.77 -19.22
N GLY A 30 10.16 -2.71 -20.03
CA GLY A 30 10.05 -2.53 -21.49
C GLY A 30 9.54 -3.75 -22.28
N PRO A 31 8.94 -3.54 -23.47
CA PRO A 31 8.54 -4.63 -24.37
C PRO A 31 9.73 -5.52 -24.74
N GLY A 32 9.56 -6.85 -24.74
CA GLY A 32 10.61 -7.81 -25.09
C GLY A 32 11.48 -8.28 -23.92
N ASN A 33 11.50 -7.54 -22.80
CA ASN A 33 12.18 -7.92 -21.55
C ASN A 33 11.19 -8.35 -20.46
N GLY A 34 9.95 -8.67 -20.86
CA GLY A 34 8.78 -8.80 -19.99
C GLY A 34 9.11 -9.53 -18.69
N TRP A 35 8.55 -9.07 -17.56
CA TRP A 35 8.79 -9.56 -16.19
C TRP A 35 9.16 -11.05 -16.13
N GLN A 36 10.45 -11.37 -16.34
CA GLN A 36 10.99 -12.68 -16.06
C GLN A 36 11.51 -12.60 -14.63
N VAL A 37 10.58 -12.46 -13.68
CA VAL A 37 10.91 -12.86 -12.32
C VAL A 37 10.93 -14.37 -12.37
N ASP A 38 12.13 -14.94 -12.52
CA ASP A 38 12.32 -16.37 -12.31
C ASP A 38 11.86 -16.66 -10.89
N GLY A 39 10.68 -17.26 -10.74
CA GLY A 39 10.08 -17.58 -9.45
C GLY A 39 10.97 -18.49 -8.60
N LYS A 40 12.02 -19.08 -9.17
CA LYS A 40 13.06 -19.84 -8.46
C LYS A 40 14.01 -18.97 -7.63
N SER A 41 14.10 -17.67 -7.93
CA SER A 41 15.01 -16.74 -7.24
C SER A 41 14.39 -16.05 -6.01
N LEU A 42 13.05 -16.07 -5.87
CA LEU A 42 12.37 -15.50 -4.72
C LEU A 42 12.32 -16.52 -3.56
N LYS A 43 13.25 -16.40 -2.63
CA LYS A 43 13.19 -17.16 -1.37
C LYS A 43 12.22 -16.48 -0.41
N MET A 44 11.23 -17.22 0.05
CA MET A 44 10.28 -16.76 1.07
C MET A 44 10.74 -17.22 2.46
N ALA A 45 10.39 -16.45 3.48
CA ALA A 45 10.58 -16.76 4.89
C ALA A 45 9.31 -16.38 5.66
N GLN A 46 9.11 -17.01 6.83
CA GLN A 46 8.03 -16.64 7.72
C GLN A 46 8.19 -15.17 8.14
N ASN A 47 7.09 -14.41 8.12
CA ASN A 47 7.09 -13.05 8.63
C ASN A 47 7.17 -13.08 10.16
N PRO A 48 8.21 -12.50 10.78
CA PRO A 48 8.33 -12.49 12.24
C PRO A 48 7.29 -11.59 12.92
N GLU A 49 6.73 -10.60 12.19
CA GLU A 49 5.72 -9.67 12.71
C GLU A 49 4.57 -9.51 11.70
N PRO A 50 3.69 -10.51 11.57
CA PRO A 50 2.58 -10.49 10.61
C PRO A 50 1.49 -9.47 10.98
N GLN A 51 1.53 -8.89 12.18
CA GLN A 51 0.53 -7.92 12.67
C GLN A 51 1.08 -6.50 12.80
N ARG A 52 2.34 -6.25 12.38
CA ARG A 52 3.04 -4.96 12.55
C ARG A 52 2.15 -3.76 12.29
N ALA A 53 2.15 -2.84 13.25
CA ALA A 53 1.38 -1.61 13.16
C ALA A 53 1.93 -0.66 12.07
N TYR A 54 3.24 -0.64 11.84
CA TYR A 54 3.93 0.17 10.83
C TYR A 54 4.80 -0.72 9.94
N PRO A 55 5.25 -0.25 8.76
CA PRO A 55 6.07 -1.03 7.84
C PRO A 55 7.34 -1.59 8.49
N TRP A 56 7.92 -0.82 9.41
CA TRP A 56 9.14 -1.17 10.14
C TRP A 56 8.92 -1.98 11.42
N GLY A 57 7.70 -2.14 11.92
CA GLY A 57 7.41 -2.89 13.14
C GLY A 57 6.21 -2.37 13.94
N GLU A 58 6.08 -2.82 15.18
CA GLU A 58 4.94 -2.48 16.04
C GLU A 58 4.98 -1.05 16.62
N ALA A 59 6.15 -0.59 17.04
CA ALA A 59 6.29 0.69 17.72
C ALA A 59 6.32 1.86 16.72
N PHE A 60 5.64 2.96 17.07
CA PHE A 60 5.77 4.20 16.33
C PHE A 60 7.16 4.81 16.55
N GLU A 61 7.80 5.18 15.46
CA GLU A 61 9.07 5.90 15.47
C GLU A 61 8.93 7.23 14.74
N ARG A 62 9.09 8.32 15.50
CA ARG A 62 8.84 9.69 15.01
C ARG A 62 9.63 10.03 13.76
N ASN A 63 10.87 9.57 13.69
CA ASN A 63 11.80 9.91 12.60
C ASN A 63 11.71 8.95 11.41
N PHE A 64 10.74 8.01 11.41
CA PHE A 64 10.60 7.00 10.35
C PHE A 64 9.44 7.31 9.40
N ALA A 65 8.62 8.32 9.64
CA ALA A 65 7.58 8.73 8.70
C ALA A 65 7.35 10.25 8.73
N ASN A 66 6.85 10.78 7.63
CA ASN A 66 6.34 12.14 7.59
C ASN A 66 4.88 12.16 8.06
N VAL A 67 4.68 12.38 9.35
CA VAL A 67 3.38 12.51 10.00
C VAL A 67 3.34 13.80 10.82
N GLY A 68 2.18 14.11 11.41
CA GLY A 68 2.00 15.34 12.18
C GLY A 68 3.02 15.48 13.32
N GLU A 69 3.34 14.37 13.98
CA GLU A 69 4.33 14.32 15.07
C GLU A 69 5.74 14.71 14.60
N THR A 70 6.10 14.41 13.35
CA THR A 70 7.43 14.74 12.78
C THR A 70 7.60 16.24 12.58
N GLY A 71 6.50 16.96 12.29
CA GLY A 71 6.49 18.42 12.21
C GLY A 71 6.97 19.02 10.88
N VAL A 72 7.08 18.22 9.81
CA VAL A 72 7.48 18.72 8.47
C VAL A 72 6.41 19.65 7.87
N GLY A 73 5.13 19.34 8.10
CA GLY A 73 4.00 20.20 7.71
C GLY A 73 3.71 20.27 6.21
N SER A 74 4.44 19.52 5.37
CA SER A 74 4.26 19.41 3.93
C SER A 74 4.81 18.07 3.41
N THR A 75 4.63 17.78 2.13
CA THR A 75 5.16 16.57 1.49
C THR A 75 6.69 16.60 1.42
N ASN A 76 7.32 15.42 1.50
CA ASN A 76 8.75 15.24 1.23
C ASN A 76 8.99 14.47 -0.07
N ALA A 77 10.21 14.58 -0.61
CA ALA A 77 10.64 13.70 -1.68
C ALA A 77 10.74 12.25 -1.17
N PRO A 78 10.37 11.23 -1.97
CA PRO A 78 10.51 9.84 -1.55
C PRO A 78 11.95 9.51 -1.13
N GLY A 79 12.11 8.80 -0.02
CA GLY A 79 13.41 8.35 0.49
C GLY A 79 14.00 9.24 1.59
N CYS A 80 13.31 10.32 1.99
CA CYS A 80 13.71 11.10 3.17
C CYS A 80 13.62 10.29 4.47
N PHE A 81 12.84 9.21 4.47
CA PHE A 81 12.66 8.31 5.62
C PHE A 81 13.15 6.90 5.27
N PRO A 82 14.48 6.63 5.30
CA PRO A 82 15.06 5.38 4.80
C PRO A 82 14.69 4.15 5.64
N GLN A 83 14.20 4.33 6.87
CA GLN A 83 13.68 3.25 7.72
C GLN A 83 12.21 2.92 7.41
N ASN A 84 11.51 3.76 6.64
CA ASN A 84 10.12 3.53 6.22
C ASN A 84 10.04 2.53 5.07
N VAL A 85 10.49 1.31 5.32
CA VAL A 85 10.57 0.27 4.29
C VAL A 85 9.81 -0.94 4.79
N SER A 86 8.83 -1.37 3.99
CA SER A 86 8.06 -2.57 4.32
C SER A 86 8.90 -3.85 4.14
N PRO A 87 8.43 -5.01 4.63
CA PRO A 87 9.09 -6.29 4.37
C PRO A 87 9.23 -6.66 2.89
N TYR A 88 8.46 -6.02 2.01
CA TYR A 88 8.56 -6.18 0.56
C TYR A 88 9.49 -5.15 -0.11
N GLY A 89 10.18 -4.31 0.67
CA GLY A 89 11.06 -3.25 0.16
C GLY A 89 10.33 -2.00 -0.33
N VAL A 90 9.04 -1.88 -0.02
CA VAL A 90 8.23 -0.74 -0.48
C VAL A 90 8.44 0.44 0.47
N ALA A 91 8.97 1.52 -0.06
CA ALA A 91 9.26 2.73 0.71
C ALA A 91 8.00 3.59 0.97
N GLU A 92 8.01 4.27 2.10
CA GLU A 92 7.04 5.30 2.51
C GLU A 92 5.59 4.84 2.43
N MET A 93 5.30 3.66 3.01
CA MET A 93 3.93 3.16 3.14
C MET A 93 3.16 3.82 4.31
N SER A 94 3.88 4.50 5.21
CA SER A 94 3.30 5.27 6.33
C SER A 94 3.69 6.75 6.24
N GLY A 95 2.69 7.64 6.26
CA GLY A 95 2.86 9.08 6.22
C GLY A 95 3.01 9.65 4.81
N ASN A 96 3.53 10.87 4.74
CA ASN A 96 3.63 11.72 3.55
C ASN A 96 2.24 12.09 3.01
N ILE A 97 1.55 11.18 2.32
CA ILE A 97 0.24 11.43 1.71
C ILE A 97 -0.69 10.22 1.86
N TRP A 98 -1.99 10.48 1.91
CA TRP A 98 -2.99 9.45 1.73
C TRP A 98 -2.91 8.91 0.30
N GLU A 99 -2.95 7.60 0.16
CA GLU A 99 -2.91 6.94 -1.13
C GLU A 99 -4.26 6.38 -1.53
N TRP A 100 -4.77 6.81 -2.69
CA TRP A 100 -5.99 6.30 -3.27
C TRP A 100 -5.90 4.83 -3.66
N LEU A 101 -6.93 4.08 -3.31
CA LEU A 101 -7.15 2.70 -3.71
C LEU A 101 -8.32 2.59 -4.69
N ARG A 102 -8.42 1.45 -5.38
CA ARG A 102 -9.54 1.20 -6.30
C ARG A 102 -10.86 0.83 -5.61
N GLY A 103 -10.81 0.42 -4.35
CA GLY A 103 -11.99 -0.03 -3.59
C GLY A 103 -12.88 1.12 -3.09
N LEU A 104 -14.20 0.90 -3.14
CA LEU A 104 -15.22 1.71 -2.49
C LEU A 104 -15.22 1.50 -0.98
N SER A 105 -15.62 2.53 -0.23
CA SER A 105 -15.81 2.46 1.22
C SER A 105 -16.86 1.41 1.63
N GLY A 106 -16.64 0.73 2.75
CA GLY A 106 -17.63 -0.16 3.35
C GLY A 106 -17.08 -1.11 4.42
N LYS A 107 -17.91 -2.08 4.78
CA LYS A 107 -17.69 -3.00 5.92
C LYS A 107 -16.37 -3.76 5.84
N TYR A 108 -15.82 -4.04 7.02
CA TYR A 108 -14.63 -4.86 7.23
C TYR A 108 -15.02 -6.12 8.03
N PRO A 109 -14.39 -7.31 7.81
CA PRO A 109 -13.26 -7.59 6.92
C PRO A 109 -13.56 -7.39 5.43
N TYR A 110 -12.50 -7.26 4.63
CA TYR A 110 -12.62 -7.16 3.17
C TYR A 110 -13.38 -8.39 2.61
N PRO A 111 -14.27 -8.23 1.62
CA PRO A 111 -15.10 -9.35 1.18
C PRO A 111 -14.30 -10.55 0.66
N ALA A 112 -14.71 -11.74 1.06
CA ALA A 112 -14.06 -12.99 0.67
C ALA A 112 -14.63 -13.58 -0.64
N SER A 113 -15.89 -13.27 -0.99
CA SER A 113 -16.50 -13.79 -2.22
C SER A 113 -16.04 -12.99 -3.45
N PRO A 114 -15.84 -13.62 -4.62
CA PRO A 114 -15.49 -12.90 -5.85
C PRO A 114 -16.52 -11.83 -6.25
N LYS A 115 -17.82 -12.12 -6.05
CA LYS A 115 -18.92 -11.21 -6.38
C LYS A 115 -18.85 -9.94 -5.53
N GLU A 116 -18.78 -10.07 -4.21
CA GLU A 116 -18.72 -8.90 -3.33
C GLU A 116 -17.41 -8.12 -3.50
N ARG A 117 -16.30 -8.78 -3.87
CA ARG A 117 -15.06 -8.07 -4.25
C ARG A 117 -15.23 -7.24 -5.52
N ALA A 118 -15.90 -7.78 -6.54
CA ALA A 118 -16.18 -7.04 -7.77
C ALA A 118 -17.07 -5.82 -7.49
N GLU A 119 -18.06 -5.95 -6.61
CA GLU A 119 -18.89 -4.83 -6.15
C GLU A 119 -18.07 -3.80 -5.36
N ARG A 120 -17.22 -4.27 -4.43
CA ARG A 120 -16.30 -3.43 -3.64
C ARG A 120 -15.30 -2.67 -4.52
N GLU A 121 -14.89 -3.23 -5.65
CA GLU A 121 -13.92 -2.65 -6.58
C GLU A 121 -14.58 -2.06 -7.84
N ASN A 122 -15.89 -1.77 -7.80
CA ASN A 122 -16.60 -1.21 -8.94
C ASN A 122 -16.04 0.16 -9.36
N LEU A 123 -15.33 0.17 -10.49
CA LEU A 123 -14.64 1.36 -10.99
C LEU A 123 -15.60 2.41 -11.57
N VAL A 124 -16.80 2.01 -11.98
CA VAL A 124 -17.83 2.89 -12.55
C VAL A 124 -18.92 3.26 -11.55
N ALA A 125 -18.72 2.97 -10.27
CA ALA A 125 -19.61 3.45 -9.22
C ALA A 125 -19.68 4.99 -9.22
N ASN A 126 -20.86 5.53 -8.89
CA ASN A 126 -21.09 6.97 -8.85
C ASN A 126 -20.22 7.66 -7.78
N SER A 127 -20.05 8.97 -7.92
CA SER A 127 -19.24 9.80 -7.01
C SER A 127 -19.83 9.90 -5.59
N ASN A 128 -21.10 9.52 -5.38
CA ASN A 128 -21.73 9.52 -4.05
C ASN A 128 -21.18 8.44 -3.11
N THR A 129 -20.31 7.56 -3.59
CA THR A 129 -19.65 6.54 -2.77
C THR A 129 -18.17 6.86 -2.61
N ALA A 130 -17.77 7.17 -1.38
CA ALA A 130 -16.37 7.42 -1.03
C ALA A 130 -15.46 6.24 -1.41
N ARG A 131 -14.20 6.52 -1.77
CA ARG A 131 -13.17 5.52 -2.06
C ARG A 131 -12.20 5.42 -0.90
N VAL A 132 -11.65 4.22 -0.70
CA VAL A 132 -10.70 3.96 0.40
C VAL A 132 -9.37 4.63 0.09
N VAL A 133 -8.78 5.20 1.13
CA VAL A 133 -7.38 5.64 1.16
C VAL A 133 -6.64 4.98 2.31
N ARG A 134 -5.32 4.84 2.17
CA ARG A 134 -4.42 4.25 3.18
C ARG A 134 -3.15 5.08 3.36
N GLY A 135 -2.40 4.81 4.43
CA GLY A 135 -1.07 5.36 4.65
C GLY A 135 -0.97 6.57 5.58
N GLY A 136 -2.05 7.33 5.80
CA GLY A 136 -1.97 8.59 6.57
C GLY A 136 -1.26 9.69 5.78
N SER A 137 -1.03 10.85 6.37
CA SER A 137 -0.30 11.95 5.70
C SER A 137 0.49 12.81 6.67
N PHE A 138 1.31 13.73 6.15
CA PHE A 138 2.09 14.69 6.93
C PHE A 138 1.24 15.55 7.90
N GLY A 139 -0.07 15.67 7.65
CA GLY A 139 -1.00 16.44 8.48
C GLY A 139 -1.77 15.60 9.50
N ASN A 140 -1.49 14.31 9.62
CA ASN A 140 -2.24 13.39 10.47
C ASN A 140 -1.37 12.82 11.59
N GLU A 141 -2.00 12.52 12.73
CA GLU A 141 -1.39 11.74 13.80
C GLU A 141 -0.91 10.36 13.30
N ALA A 142 0.16 9.85 13.89
CA ALA A 142 0.82 8.59 13.57
C ALA A 142 -0.15 7.39 13.57
N ARG A 143 -1.15 7.40 14.45
CA ARG A 143 -2.18 6.33 14.53
C ARG A 143 -2.95 6.12 13.22
N TYR A 144 -3.03 7.16 12.38
CA TYR A 144 -3.69 7.14 11.07
C TYR A 144 -2.76 6.62 9.96
N ALA A 145 -1.46 6.57 10.21
CA ALA A 145 -0.44 6.05 9.29
C ALA A 145 -0.13 4.56 9.52
N ARG A 146 -0.88 3.87 10.38
CA ARG A 146 -0.70 2.42 10.63
C ARG A 146 -1.11 1.59 9.41
N CYS A 147 -0.44 0.46 9.20
CA CYS A 147 -0.66 -0.48 8.10
C CYS A 147 -2.12 -0.94 7.96
N ALA A 148 -2.85 -1.10 9.06
CA ALA A 148 -4.26 -1.51 9.07
C ALA A 148 -5.26 -0.36 9.14
N TYR A 149 -4.81 0.89 9.28
CA TYR A 149 -5.73 2.01 9.38
C TYR A 149 -6.38 2.26 8.02
N ARG A 150 -7.71 2.45 8.04
CA ARG A 150 -8.54 2.66 6.85
C ARG A 150 -9.21 4.02 6.98
N ASN A 151 -9.22 4.78 5.89
CA ASN A 151 -10.05 5.96 5.77
C ASN A 151 -10.70 5.99 4.39
N TRP A 152 -11.62 6.92 4.16
CA TRP A 152 -12.28 7.08 2.88
C TRP A 152 -12.63 8.54 2.65
N TYR A 153 -12.54 8.95 1.40
CA TYR A 153 -12.87 10.30 0.98
C TYR A 153 -13.69 10.26 -0.31
N ASP A 154 -14.38 11.36 -0.57
CA ASP A 154 -15.08 11.59 -1.83
C ASP A 154 -14.09 11.47 -3.00
N PRO A 155 -14.40 10.68 -4.06
CA PRO A 155 -13.50 10.49 -5.20
C PRO A 155 -13.16 11.78 -5.96
N ASP A 156 -13.93 12.86 -5.79
CA ASP A 156 -13.67 14.17 -6.40
C ASP A 156 -12.80 15.07 -5.51
N GLY A 157 -12.47 14.65 -4.28
CA GLY A 157 -11.59 15.37 -3.37
C GLY A 157 -10.16 15.54 -3.91
N ARG A 158 -9.62 16.75 -3.84
CA ARG A 158 -8.26 17.11 -4.33
C ARG A 158 -7.46 17.92 -3.31
N LEU A 159 -7.30 17.37 -2.10
CA LEU A 159 -6.53 18.03 -1.05
C LEU A 159 -5.04 17.77 -1.22
N ARG A 160 -4.20 18.69 -0.74
CA ARG A 160 -2.73 18.67 -0.87
C ARG A 160 -2.02 17.46 -0.25
N TYR A 161 -2.76 16.63 0.49
CA TYR A 161 -2.28 15.43 1.15
C TYR A 161 -2.87 14.15 0.53
N TYR A 162 -3.48 14.24 -0.64
CA TYR A 162 -3.93 13.11 -1.43
C TYR A 162 -2.97 12.83 -2.58
N GLY A 163 -2.66 11.55 -2.79
CA GLY A 163 -1.99 11.07 -3.99
C GLY A 163 -2.25 9.59 -4.16
N PHE A 164 -1.29 8.88 -4.76
CA PHE A 164 -1.50 7.48 -5.13
C PHE A 164 -0.17 6.76 -5.38
N ARG A 165 -0.24 5.44 -5.34
CA ARG A 165 0.76 4.56 -5.96
C ARG A 165 0.12 3.62 -6.97
N VAL A 166 0.93 3.16 -7.91
CA VAL A 166 0.51 2.24 -8.97
C VAL A 166 0.91 0.82 -8.64
N VAL A 167 0.13 -0.14 -9.16
CA VAL A 167 0.44 -1.56 -9.15
C VAL A 167 0.32 -2.07 -10.57
N VAL A 168 1.15 -3.04 -10.93
CA VAL A 168 1.10 -3.73 -12.21
C VAL A 168 0.86 -5.21 -11.92
N HIS A 169 -0.11 -5.81 -12.60
CA HIS A 169 -0.32 -7.24 -12.54
C HIS A 169 0.20 -7.88 -13.83
N SER A 170 0.79 -9.07 -13.72
CA SER A 170 1.06 -9.89 -14.90
C SER A 170 -0.28 -10.49 -15.38
N PRO A 171 -0.60 -10.45 -16.68
CA PRO A 171 -1.81 -11.09 -17.22
C PRO A 171 -1.92 -12.59 -16.92
N GLY A 172 -0.80 -13.28 -16.62
CA GLY A 172 -0.74 -14.74 -16.47
C GLY A 172 -0.94 -15.31 -15.06
N PHE A 173 -1.17 -14.47 -14.04
CA PHE A 173 -1.32 -14.96 -12.65
C PHE A 173 -2.77 -15.18 -12.19
N LEU A 174 -3.76 -14.73 -12.98
CA LEU A 174 -5.19 -14.88 -12.67
C LEU A 174 -5.81 -16.17 -13.25
N SER A 175 -5.00 -17.06 -13.83
CA SER A 175 -5.46 -18.30 -14.47
C SER A 175 -4.93 -19.57 -13.79
N ARG A 176 -4.80 -19.59 -12.47
CA ARG A 176 -4.70 -20.86 -11.74
C ARG A 176 -5.97 -21.08 -10.91
N PRO A 177 -6.66 -22.22 -11.11
CA PRO A 177 -7.90 -22.54 -10.43
C PRO A 177 -7.71 -22.68 -8.91
#